data_AF-A0A917ZZJ1-F1
#
_entry.id   AF-A0A917ZZJ1-F1
#
_cell.length_a   1.000
_cell.length_b   1.000
_cell.length_c   1.000
_cell.angle_alpha   90.00
_cell.angle_beta   90.00
_cell.angle_gamma   90.00
#
_symmetry.space_group_name_H-M   'P 1'
#
loop_
_entity.id
_entity.type
_entity.pdbx_description
1 polymer ?
#
loop_
_entity_poly.entity_id
_entity_poly.type
_entity_poly.pdbx_seq_one_letter_code
_entity_poly.pdbx_strand_id
1 'polypeptide(L)'
;MIEAMPAAMHSSAAGIEFAPDGTVSVGPEFMAMQAAWIEGVAAMARAGARIIVDEVFLGGAGSQQPWQRALDGLHVVWVGVRCEAAVAEGREIARGDRIAGMAASQAELVHRGVTYDLEVDTTHTESLECARAIAARLR
;
A
#
# COMPACT_ATOMS: atom_id res chain seq x y z
N MET A 1 -5.33 5.64 -6.53
CA MET A 1 -5.31 4.95 -7.83
C MET A 1 -6.65 4.31 -8.13
N ILE A 2 -7.16 3.40 -7.28
CA ILE A 2 -8.38 2.61 -7.55
C ILE A 2 -9.59 3.45 -7.94
N GLU A 3 -9.88 4.55 -7.24
CA GLU A 3 -11.03 5.42 -7.55
C GLU A 3 -10.93 6.13 -8.91
N ALA A 4 -9.73 6.26 -9.47
CA ALA A 4 -9.47 6.94 -10.74
C ALA A 4 -9.32 5.95 -11.92
N MET A 5 -9.51 4.65 -11.69
CA MET A 5 -9.39 3.63 -12.72
C MET A 5 -10.62 3.60 -13.63
N PRO A 6 -10.48 3.16 -14.91
CA PRO A 6 -11.61 2.93 -15.78
C PRO A 6 -12.61 1.95 -15.16
N ALA A 7 -13.92 2.25 -15.28
CA ALA A 7 -14.99 1.40 -14.75
C ALA A 7 -14.89 -0.08 -15.16
N ALA A 8 -14.39 -0.36 -16.38
CA ALA A 8 -14.20 -1.71 -16.90
C ALA A 8 -13.16 -2.55 -16.13
N MET A 9 -12.30 -1.91 -15.33
CA MET A 9 -11.29 -2.57 -14.49
C MET A 9 -11.81 -2.85 -13.07
N HIS A 10 -13.00 -2.39 -12.71
CA HIS A 10 -13.64 -2.77 -11.46
C HIS A 10 -14.37 -4.10 -11.65
N SER A 11 -14.12 -5.05 -10.73
CA SER A 11 -14.87 -6.31 -10.66
C SER A 11 -14.73 -7.18 -11.92
N SER A 12 -13.55 -7.16 -12.56
CA SER A 12 -13.21 -8.05 -13.65
C SER A 12 -11.96 -8.85 -13.31
N ALA A 13 -11.88 -10.10 -13.78
CA ALA A 13 -10.71 -10.97 -13.57
C ALA A 13 -9.42 -10.39 -14.18
N ALA A 14 -9.54 -9.46 -15.13
CA ALA A 14 -8.43 -8.74 -15.72
C ALA A 14 -8.01 -7.50 -14.88
N GLY A 15 -8.94 -6.92 -14.12
CA GLY A 15 -8.78 -5.72 -13.31
C GLY A 15 -8.53 -6.02 -11.83
N ILE A 16 -9.35 -5.47 -10.93
CA ILE A 16 -9.29 -5.77 -9.49
C ILE A 16 -10.65 -6.27 -8.98
N GLU A 17 -10.61 -7.34 -8.18
CA GLU A 17 -11.78 -7.95 -7.57
C GLU A 17 -11.65 -7.94 -6.04
N PHE A 18 -12.77 -7.61 -5.39
CA PHE A 18 -12.92 -7.66 -3.95
C PHE A 18 -14.01 -8.68 -3.62
N ALA A 19 -13.61 -9.82 -3.09
CA ALA A 19 -14.54 -10.87 -2.69
C ALA A 19 -15.26 -10.49 -1.38
N PRO A 20 -16.46 -11.05 -1.10
CA PRO A 20 -17.24 -10.73 0.10
C PRO A 20 -16.53 -11.04 1.43
N ASP A 21 -15.50 -11.88 1.41
CA ASP A 21 -14.68 -12.24 2.57
C ASP A 21 -13.46 -11.33 2.78
N GLY A 22 -13.35 -10.26 1.97
CA GLY A 22 -12.23 -9.33 1.99
C GLY A 22 -11.01 -9.80 1.21
N THR A 23 -11.07 -10.93 0.50
CA THR A 23 -9.98 -11.33 -0.41
C THR A 23 -9.88 -10.34 -1.57
N VAL A 24 -8.66 -9.89 -1.87
CA VAL A 24 -8.37 -9.00 -2.99
C VAL A 24 -7.54 -9.73 -4.04
N SER A 25 -8.06 -9.76 -5.27
CA SER A 25 -7.39 -10.37 -6.43
C SER A 25 -7.07 -9.30 -7.47
N VAL A 26 -5.84 -9.30 -7.98
CA VAL A 26 -5.38 -8.37 -9.01
C VAL A 26 -5.05 -9.12 -10.30
N GLY A 27 -5.64 -8.67 -11.39
CA GLY A 27 -5.49 -9.20 -12.73
C GLY A 27 -4.40 -8.50 -13.55
N PRO A 28 -4.07 -9.05 -14.72
CA PRO A 28 -2.96 -8.56 -15.55
C PRO A 28 -3.12 -7.12 -16.04
N GLU A 29 -4.34 -6.64 -16.31
CA GLU A 29 -4.54 -5.26 -16.77
C GLU A 29 -4.37 -4.27 -15.61
N PHE A 30 -4.82 -4.62 -14.41
CA PHE A 30 -4.53 -3.83 -13.20
C PHE A 30 -3.02 -3.74 -12.97
N MET A 31 -2.30 -4.85 -13.08
CA MET A 31 -0.85 -4.88 -12.91
C MET A 31 -0.13 -4.02 -13.96
N ALA A 32 -0.58 -4.04 -15.22
CA ALA A 32 -0.04 -3.19 -16.27
C ALA A 32 -0.29 -1.69 -15.99
N MET A 33 -1.49 -1.34 -15.53
CA MET A 33 -1.84 0.03 -15.13
C MET A 33 -1.01 0.50 -13.93
N GLN A 34 -0.88 -0.36 -12.90
CA GLN A 34 -0.09 -0.08 -11.72
C GLN A 34 1.38 0.16 -12.09
N ALA A 35 1.95 -0.66 -12.98
CA ALA A 35 3.32 -0.47 -13.45
C ALA A 35 3.51 0.90 -14.13
N ALA A 36 2.58 1.32 -15.00
CA ALA A 36 2.63 2.63 -15.63
C ALA A 36 2.48 3.78 -14.62
N TRP A 37 1.61 3.63 -13.62
CA TRP A 37 1.43 4.60 -12.56
C TRP A 37 2.68 4.74 -11.67
N ILE A 38 3.35 3.63 -11.33
CA ILE A 38 4.61 3.63 -10.58
C ILE A 38 5.69 4.43 -11.32
N GLU A 39 5.83 4.23 -12.64
CA GLU A 39 6.77 5.00 -13.46
C GLU A 39 6.41 6.50 -13.47
N GLY A 40 5.12 6.84 -13.53
CA GLY A 40 4.65 8.22 -13.41
C GLY A 40 5.02 8.86 -12.06
N VAL A 41 4.87 8.13 -10.96
CA VAL A 41 5.30 8.58 -9.63
C VAL A 41 6.81 8.82 -9.59
N ALA A 42 7.59 7.87 -10.12
CA ALA A 42 9.04 8.00 -10.18
C ALA A 42 9.48 9.20 -11.04
N ALA A 43 8.80 9.47 -12.15
CA ALA A 43 9.05 10.64 -12.99
C ALA A 43 8.77 11.96 -12.25
N MET A 44 7.66 12.05 -11.49
CA MET A 44 7.36 13.22 -10.66
C MET A 44 8.43 13.46 -9.59
N ALA A 45 8.90 12.39 -8.94
CA ALA A 45 9.96 12.48 -7.94
C ALA A 45 11.30 12.92 -8.57
N ARG A 46 11.67 12.39 -9.74
CA ARG A 46 12.85 12.82 -10.51
C ARG A 46 12.79 14.30 -10.92
N ALA A 47 11.60 14.82 -11.19
CA ALA A 47 11.38 16.23 -11.48
C ALA A 47 11.50 17.14 -10.23
N GLY A 48 11.72 16.59 -9.04
CA GLY A 48 11.94 17.32 -7.79
C GLY A 48 10.71 17.42 -6.88
N ALA A 49 9.60 16.76 -7.22
CA ALA A 49 8.45 16.71 -6.33
C ALA A 49 8.73 15.80 -5.12
N ARG A 50 8.28 16.23 -3.93
CA ARG A 50 8.27 15.38 -2.73
C ARG A 50 6.96 14.59 -2.72
N ILE A 51 7.04 13.28 -2.85
CA ILE A 51 5.88 12.40 -2.99
C ILE A 51 5.78 11.47 -1.77
N ILE A 52 4.57 11.33 -1.23
CA ILE A 52 4.21 10.27 -0.27
C ILE A 52 3.27 9.33 -1.00
N VAL A 53 3.53 8.02 -0.89
CA VAL A 53 2.66 6.97 -1.42
C VAL A 53 2.28 6.06 -0.27
N ASP A 54 0.98 5.88 -0.07
CA ASP A 54 0.42 4.82 0.77
C ASP A 54 0.07 3.64 -0.15
N GLU A 55 0.65 2.47 0.13
CA GLU A 55 0.51 1.28 -0.69
C GLU A 55 0.34 0.00 0.10
N VAL A 56 -0.40 -0.93 -0.49
CA VAL A 56 -0.71 -2.25 0.05
C VAL A 56 -0.03 -3.32 -0.80
N PHE A 57 1.08 -3.87 -0.31
CA PHE A 57 1.86 -4.88 -1.02
C PHE A 57 1.23 -6.29 -0.90
N LEU A 58 0.10 -6.52 -1.58
CA LEU A 58 -0.61 -7.81 -1.55
C LEU A 58 0.28 -9.03 -1.90
N GLY A 59 1.30 -8.84 -2.74
CA GLY A 59 2.31 -9.86 -3.08
C GLY A 59 3.59 -9.80 -2.22
N GLY A 60 3.57 -9.10 -1.09
CA GLY A 60 4.71 -8.88 -0.20
C GLY A 60 5.92 -8.31 -0.96
N ALA A 61 7.09 -8.92 -0.79
CA ALA A 61 8.32 -8.57 -1.49
C ALA A 61 8.14 -8.44 -3.02
N GLY A 62 7.31 -9.29 -3.62
CA GLY A 62 7.04 -9.25 -5.07
C GLY A 62 6.38 -7.95 -5.52
N SER A 63 5.51 -7.38 -4.68
CA SER A 63 4.88 -6.07 -4.93
C SER A 63 5.83 -4.89 -4.63
N GLN A 64 6.83 -5.06 -3.77
CA GLN A 64 7.84 -4.03 -3.50
C GLN A 64 8.86 -3.90 -4.64
N GLN A 65 9.20 -5.00 -5.32
CA GLN A 65 10.27 -5.01 -6.33
C GLN A 65 10.07 -4.03 -7.52
N PRO A 66 8.87 -3.90 -8.14
CA PRO A 66 8.63 -2.91 -9.18
C PRO A 66 8.92 -1.48 -8.72
N TRP A 67 8.51 -1.14 -7.49
CA TRP A 67 8.79 0.16 -6.89
C TRP A 67 10.29 0.39 -6.69
N GLN A 68 11.02 -0.61 -6.16
CA GLN A 68 12.48 -0.51 -5.99
C GLN A 68 13.19 -0.25 -7.32
N ARG A 69 12.77 -0.94 -8.40
CA ARG A 69 13.34 -0.71 -9.73
C ARG A 69 13.02 0.69 -10.27
N ALA A 70 11.76 1.10 -10.21
CA ALA A 70 11.33 2.39 -10.75
C ALA A 70 11.93 3.58 -10.01
N LEU A 71 12.13 3.45 -8.69
CA LEU A 71 12.69 4.49 -7.83
C LEU A 71 14.22 4.40 -7.66
N ASP A 72 14.90 3.51 -8.40
CA ASP A 72 16.35 3.40 -8.34
C ASP A 72 17.02 4.76 -8.62
N GLY A 73 18.05 5.07 -7.82
CA GLY A 73 18.76 6.35 -7.83
C GLY A 73 18.04 7.52 -7.12
N LEU A 74 16.83 7.33 -6.60
CA LEU A 74 16.12 8.34 -5.79
C LEU A 74 16.32 8.09 -4.28
N HIS A 75 16.24 9.17 -3.49
CA HIS A 75 16.19 9.05 -2.04
C HIS A 75 14.77 8.64 -1.62
N VAL A 76 14.60 7.37 -1.27
CA VAL A 76 13.34 6.79 -0.79
C VAL A 76 13.49 6.40 0.68
N VAL A 77 12.44 6.63 1.46
CA VAL A 77 12.33 6.07 2.82
C VAL A 77 11.17 5.08 2.81
N TRP A 78 11.49 3.80 2.96
CA TRP A 78 10.52 2.70 3.02
C TRP A 78 10.00 2.56 4.44
N VAL A 79 8.70 2.78 4.63
CA VAL A 79 8.06 2.73 5.95
C VAL A 79 7.09 1.56 6.02
N GLY A 80 7.26 0.70 7.02
CA GLY A 80 6.28 -0.33 7.36
C GLY A 80 5.29 0.22 8.39
N VAL A 81 4.01 0.27 8.06
CA VAL A 81 2.94 0.64 9.01
C VAL A 81 2.23 -0.63 9.46
N ARG A 82 2.55 -1.11 10.67
CA ARG A 82 1.99 -2.33 11.25
C ARG A 82 0.78 -2.04 12.13
N CYS A 83 -0.07 -3.04 12.26
CA CYS A 83 -1.17 -3.07 13.21
C CYS A 83 -1.55 -4.53 13.49
N GLU A 84 -1.82 -4.87 14.75
CA GLU A 84 -2.39 -6.18 15.08
C GLU A 84 -3.71 -6.41 14.33
N ALA A 85 -3.88 -7.60 13.76
CA ALA A 85 -5.02 -7.94 12.92
C ALA A 85 -6.38 -7.66 13.58
N ALA A 86 -6.53 -7.98 14.87
CA ALA A 86 -7.76 -7.75 15.62
C ALA A 86 -8.07 -6.26 15.81
N VAL A 87 -7.05 -5.42 16.00
CA VAL A 87 -7.21 -3.96 16.11
C VAL A 87 -7.55 -3.37 14.74
N ALA A 88 -6.90 -3.82 13.68
CA ALA A 88 -7.17 -3.40 12.31
C ALA A 88 -8.61 -3.75 11.88
N GLU A 89 -9.07 -4.97 12.19
CA GLU A 89 -10.45 -5.42 11.96
C GLU A 89 -11.47 -4.56 12.74
N GLY A 90 -11.22 -4.30 14.03
CA GLY A 90 -12.08 -3.42 14.82
C GLY A 90 -12.21 -2.01 14.22
N ARG A 91 -11.11 -1.47 13.67
CA ARG A 91 -11.09 -0.17 12.97
C ARG A 91 -11.82 -0.21 11.63
N GLU A 92 -11.70 -1.30 10.88
CA GLU A 92 -12.44 -1.51 9.64
C GLU A 92 -13.95 -1.51 9.87
N ILE A 93 -14.41 -2.24 10.89
CA ILE A 93 -15.82 -2.26 11.31
C ILE A 93 -16.29 -0.85 11.69
N ALA A 94 -15.49 -0.12 12.46
CA ALA A 94 -15.84 1.24 12.89
C ALA A 94 -15.90 2.25 11.73
N ARG A 95 -15.12 2.06 10.67
CA ARG A 95 -15.17 2.92 9.47
C ARG A 95 -16.43 2.70 8.64
N GLY A 96 -16.88 1.46 8.50
CA GLY A 96 -18.13 1.11 7.81
C GLY A 96 -18.16 1.36 6.29
N ASP A 97 -17.04 1.74 5.67
CA ASP A 97 -16.91 2.07 4.24
C ASP A 97 -16.25 0.96 3.41
N ARG A 98 -15.94 -0.20 4.01
CA ARG A 98 -15.14 -1.28 3.40
C ARG A 98 -15.79 -2.64 3.55
N ILE A 99 -15.45 -3.56 2.65
CA ILE A 99 -15.78 -5.00 2.80
C ILE A 99 -15.00 -5.54 4.00
N ALA A 100 -15.73 -6.13 4.94
CA ALA A 100 -15.13 -6.70 6.15
C ALA A 100 -14.19 -7.87 5.81
N GLY A 101 -13.09 -7.99 6.55
CA GLY A 101 -12.09 -9.07 6.44
C GLY A 101 -10.83 -8.67 5.68
N MET A 102 -10.82 -7.54 4.97
CA MET A 102 -9.62 -7.04 4.29
C MET A 102 -8.53 -6.70 5.29
N ALA A 103 -8.85 -5.91 6.32
CA ALA A 103 -7.87 -5.46 7.31
C ALA A 103 -7.18 -6.64 8.01
N ALA A 104 -7.94 -7.63 8.46
CA ALA A 104 -7.41 -8.81 9.15
C ALA A 104 -6.52 -9.67 8.24
N SER A 105 -6.95 -9.93 7.00
CA SER A 105 -6.21 -10.77 6.06
C SER A 105 -4.90 -10.13 5.58
N GLN A 106 -4.87 -8.79 5.52
CA GLN A 106 -3.72 -8.04 5.02
C GLN A 106 -2.70 -7.70 6.12
N ALA A 107 -3.11 -7.67 7.40
CA ALA A 107 -2.29 -7.20 8.53
C ALA A 107 -0.87 -7.77 8.60
N GLU A 108 -0.67 -9.04 8.23
CA GLU A 108 0.66 -9.65 8.15
C GLU A 108 1.10 -9.94 6.69
N LEU A 109 0.16 -10.30 5.82
CA LEU A 109 0.46 -10.74 4.45
C LEU A 109 1.29 -9.70 3.70
N VAL A 110 0.95 -8.42 3.84
CA VAL A 110 1.53 -7.34 3.03
C VAL A 110 2.95 -6.97 3.45
N HIS A 111 3.41 -7.44 4.61
CA HIS A 111 4.76 -7.19 5.11
C HIS A 111 5.74 -8.34 4.80
N ARG A 112 5.26 -9.48 4.29
CA ARG A 112 6.10 -10.68 4.12
C ARG A 112 7.23 -10.44 3.12
N GLY A 113 8.47 -10.49 3.61
CA GLY A 113 9.69 -10.30 2.82
C GLY A 113 9.92 -8.87 2.36
N VAL A 114 9.12 -7.90 2.81
CA VAL A 114 9.29 -6.48 2.49
C VAL A 114 10.40 -5.90 3.37
N THR A 115 11.25 -5.06 2.79
CA THR A 115 12.32 -4.37 3.53
C THR A 115 11.93 -2.93 3.81
N TYR A 116 12.10 -2.49 5.05
CA TYR A 116 11.78 -1.14 5.50
C TYR A 116 13.01 -0.46 6.13
N ASP A 117 13.10 0.86 5.98
CA ASP A 117 14.06 1.72 6.68
C ASP A 117 13.58 2.06 8.11
N LEU A 118 12.27 2.03 8.32
CA LEU A 118 11.58 2.26 9.59
C LEU A 118 10.27 1.47 9.61
N GLU A 119 9.93 0.91 10.77
CA GLU A 119 8.59 0.39 11.03
C GLU A 119 7.93 1.22 12.14
N VAL A 120 6.64 1.50 11.99
CA VAL A 120 5.77 2.10 13.01
C VAL A 120 4.61 1.18 13.28
N ASP A 121 4.20 1.06 14.54
CA ASP A 121 3.09 0.20 14.96
C ASP A 121 1.93 1.06 15.47
N THR A 122 0.80 1.00 14.78
CA THR A 122 -0.40 1.78 15.08
C THR A 122 -1.35 1.05 16.04
N THR A 123 -1.01 -0.13 16.55
CA THR A 123 -1.85 -0.88 17.51
C THR A 123 -2.09 -0.06 18.78
N HIS A 124 -1.03 0.58 19.28
CA HIS A 124 -1.07 1.40 20.50
C HIS A 124 -0.45 2.79 20.33
N THR A 125 -0.01 3.14 19.12
CA THR A 125 0.60 4.44 18.82
C THR A 125 -0.34 5.26 17.94
N GLU A 126 -0.54 6.53 18.30
CA GLU A 126 -1.39 7.44 17.54
C GLU A 126 -0.74 7.84 16.21
N SER A 127 -1.57 8.09 15.19
CA SER A 127 -1.08 8.40 13.84
C SER A 127 -0.13 9.60 13.80
N LEU A 128 -0.37 10.61 14.65
CA LEU A 128 0.49 11.80 14.74
C LEU A 128 1.87 11.47 15.30
N GLU A 129 1.96 10.53 16.23
CA GLU A 129 3.23 10.09 16.81
C GLU A 129 4.01 9.24 15.80
N CYS A 130 3.35 8.32 15.08
CA CYS A 130 3.94 7.61 13.96
C CYS A 130 4.46 8.58 12.89
N ALA A 131 3.69 9.60 12.52
CA ALA A 131 4.09 10.60 11.54
C ALA A 131 5.33 11.38 11.98
N ARG A 132 5.44 11.74 13.27
CA ARG A 132 6.65 12.38 13.83
C ARG A 132 7.87 11.46 13.77
N ALA A 133 7.70 10.18 14.08
CA ALA A 133 8.78 9.20 13.99
C ALA A 133 9.30 9.05 12.54
N ILE A 134 8.38 9.01 11.56
CA ILE A 134 8.72 8.99 10.14
C ILE A 134 9.43 10.28 9.72
N ALA A 135 8.89 11.44 10.10
CA ALA A 135 9.45 12.74 9.74
C ALA A 135 10.88 12.93 10.28
N ALA A 136 11.18 12.40 11.47
CA ALA A 136 12.54 12.43 12.04
C ALA A 136 13.57 11.62 11.22
N ARG A 137 13.12 10.76 10.30
CA ARG A 137 13.97 9.99 9.39
C ARG A 137 14.21 10.68 8.05
N LEU A 138 13.40 11.70 7.72
CA LEU A 138 13.55 12.50 6.51
C LEU A 138 14.71 13.48 6.71
N ARG A 139 15.62 13.54 5.75
CA ARG A 139 16.73 14.51 5.71
C ARG A 139 16.34 15.76 4.95
#